data_AF-A0A1I6TR93-F1
#
_entry.id   AF-A0A1I6TR93-F1
#
_cell.length_a   1.000
_cell.length_b   1.000
_cell.length_c   1.000
_cell.angle_alpha   90.00
_cell.angle_beta   90.00
_cell.angle_gamma   90.00
#
_symmetry.space_group_name_H-M   'P 1'
#
loop_
_entity.id
_entity.type
_entity.pdbx_description
1 polymer ?
#
loop_
_entity_poly.entity_id
_entity_poly.type
_entity_poly.pdbx_seq_one_letter_code
_entity_poly.pdbx_strand_id
1 'polypeptide(L)'
;MTVNLLIFSSGCPSCRPFVTIHSETGEISFNPEYYLTGHFSKFIDRGAWRIHSSNVESTDNIRNVAFLNPDGSKVMVVLNNSDMERVIEIQDQTEVIGSILPARSTATYKWNNN
;
A
#
# COMPACT_ATOMS: atom_id res chain seq x y z
N MET A 1 -19.35 4.44 1.46
CA MET A 1 -18.43 4.90 0.41
C MET A 1 -18.22 3.74 -0.55
N THR A 2 -19.11 3.65 -1.53
CA THR A 2 -18.94 2.79 -2.69
C THR A 2 -18.00 3.56 -3.60
N VAL A 3 -16.81 3.03 -3.84
CA VAL A 3 -15.89 3.58 -4.84
C VAL A 3 -16.33 2.99 -6.19
N ASN A 4 -17.26 3.66 -6.86
CA ASN A 4 -17.57 3.35 -8.25
C ASN A 4 -16.48 3.96 -9.11
N LEU A 5 -15.53 3.12 -9.54
CA LEU A 5 -14.42 3.58 -10.35
C LEU A 5 -14.57 3.07 -11.79
N LEU A 6 -15.34 3.81 -12.57
CA LEU A 6 -15.31 3.72 -14.03
C LEU A 6 -14.41 4.85 -14.53
N ILE A 7 -13.28 4.52 -15.14
CA ILE A 7 -12.41 5.50 -15.79
C ILE A 7 -12.29 5.10 -17.26
N PHE A 8 -13.13 5.71 -18.08
CA PHE A 8 -12.96 5.72 -19.53
C PHE A 8 -11.86 6.71 -19.87
N SER A 9 -10.84 6.31 -20.64
CA SER A 9 -9.72 7.20 -21.02
C SER A 9 -10.10 8.28 -22.06
N SER A 10 -11.37 8.33 -22.50
CA SER A 10 -11.83 9.20 -23.59
C SER A 10 -11.85 10.71 -23.28
N GLY A 11 -11.56 11.12 -22.04
CA GLY A 11 -11.54 12.54 -21.64
C GLY A 11 -10.20 13.07 -21.13
N CYS A 12 -9.18 12.21 -20.94
CA CYS A 12 -7.90 12.61 -20.38
C CYS A 12 -6.77 11.70 -20.90
N PRO A 13 -5.96 12.18 -21.87
CA PRO A 13 -4.94 11.35 -22.51
C PRO A 13 -3.76 10.97 -21.60
N SER A 14 -3.56 11.67 -20.49
CA SER A 14 -2.50 11.38 -19.50
C SER A 14 -3.00 10.69 -18.23
N CYS A 15 -4.32 10.48 -18.09
CA CYS A 15 -4.87 9.83 -16.91
C CYS A 15 -4.72 8.31 -17.03
N ARG A 16 -4.17 7.68 -16.00
CA ARG A 16 -4.13 6.22 -15.89
C ARG A 16 -5.30 5.74 -15.05
N PRO A 17 -6.21 4.91 -15.62
CA PRO A 17 -7.30 4.33 -14.84
C PRO A 17 -6.75 3.29 -13.87
N PHE A 18 -7.51 2.89 -12.85
CA PHE A 18 -7.08 1.79 -11.98
C PHE A 18 -7.34 0.44 -12.67
N VAL A 19 -8.46 0.34 -13.40
CA VAL A 19 -8.86 -0.84 -14.15
C VAL A 19 -9.16 -0.43 -15.59
N THR A 20 -8.65 -1.20 -16.55
CA THR A 20 -8.94 -1.06 -17.97
C THR A 20 -9.81 -2.23 -18.42
N ILE A 21 -10.91 -1.94 -19.11
CA ILE A 21 -11.77 -2.95 -19.73
C ILE A 21 -11.57 -2.83 -21.25
N HIS A 22 -11.09 -3.90 -21.87
CA HIS A 22 -10.89 -3.97 -23.32
C HIS A 22 -12.22 -4.34 -23.98
N SER A 23 -12.92 -3.36 -24.54
CA SER A 23 -14.29 -3.53 -25.05
C SER A 23 -14.45 -4.58 -26.15
N GLU A 24 -13.38 -4.83 -26.92
CA GLU A 24 -13.38 -5.80 -28.02
C GLU A 24 -13.25 -7.25 -27.56
N THR A 25 -12.49 -7.48 -26.49
CA THR A 25 -12.19 -8.84 -25.97
C THR A 25 -12.94 -9.15 -24.67
N GLY A 26 -13.44 -8.13 -23.98
CA GLY A 26 -13.96 -8.23 -22.61
C GLY A 26 -12.88 -8.41 -21.54
N GLU A 27 -11.60 -8.39 -21.91
CA GLU A 27 -10.48 -8.56 -20.97
C GLU A 27 -10.41 -7.41 -19.97
N ILE A 28 -10.08 -7.72 -18.73
CA ILE A 28 -9.90 -6.75 -17.64
C ILE A 28 -8.43 -6.73 -17.23
N SER A 29 -7.79 -5.56 -17.33
CA SER A 29 -6.42 -5.35 -16.87
C SER A 29 -6.41 -4.41 -15.67
N PHE A 30 -5.60 -4.73 -14.65
CA PHE A 30 -5.41 -3.91 -13.45
C PHE A 30 -4.10 -3.14 -13.54
N ASN A 31 -4.18 -1.82 -13.42
CA ASN A 31 -3.01 -0.94 -13.47
C ASN A 31 -2.36 -0.81 -12.08
N PRO A 32 -1.11 -0.31 -11.99
CA PRO A 32 -0.43 -0.11 -10.71
C PRO A 32 -1.24 0.66 -9.66
N GLU A 33 -2.08 1.62 -10.06
CA GLU A 33 -2.98 2.39 -9.18
C GLU A 33 -3.96 1.51 -8.41
N TYR A 34 -4.45 0.44 -9.04
CA TYR A 34 -5.35 -0.52 -8.41
C TYR A 34 -4.67 -1.22 -7.24
N TYR A 35 -3.47 -1.74 -7.48
CA TYR A 35 -2.69 -2.43 -6.46
C TYR A 35 -2.24 -1.48 -5.35
N LEU A 36 -1.71 -0.31 -5.72
CA LEU A 36 -1.29 0.70 -4.74
C LEU A 36 -2.46 1.11 -3.84
N THR A 37 -3.62 1.36 -4.41
CA THR A 37 -4.81 1.72 -3.62
C THR A 37 -5.31 0.54 -2.79
N GLY A 38 -5.18 -0.69 -3.30
CA GLY A 38 -5.43 -1.91 -2.54
C GLY A 38 -4.56 -2.02 -1.28
N HIS A 39 -3.29 -1.63 -1.34
CA HIS A 39 -2.38 -1.61 -0.19
C HIS A 39 -2.84 -0.71 0.96
N PHE A 40 -3.68 0.29 0.69
CA PHE A 40 -4.29 1.14 1.71
C PHE A 40 -5.73 0.69 2.02
N SER A 41 -6.61 0.76 1.02
CA SER A 41 -8.06 0.63 1.19
C SER A 41 -8.54 -0.72 1.71
N LYS A 42 -7.77 -1.79 1.50
CA LYS A 42 -8.11 -3.13 2.01
C LYS A 42 -7.80 -3.31 3.50
N PHE A 43 -6.88 -2.51 4.05
CA PHE A 43 -6.31 -2.74 5.38
C PHE A 43 -6.58 -1.60 6.36
N ILE A 44 -6.77 -0.38 5.85
CA ILE A 44 -7.01 0.83 6.64
C ILE A 44 -8.51 1.10 6.68
N ASP A 45 -9.09 0.97 7.87
CA ASP A 45 -10.51 1.10 8.09
C ASP A 45 -10.94 2.56 8.16
N ARG A 46 -12.23 2.82 7.90
CA ARG A 46 -12.77 4.18 8.06
C ARG A 46 -12.67 4.60 9.52
N GLY A 47 -12.16 5.80 9.73
CA GLY A 47 -11.90 6.33 11.08
C GLY A 47 -10.51 6.01 11.61
N ALA A 48 -9.68 5.26 10.87
CA ALA A 48 -8.27 5.12 11.19
C ALA A 48 -7.57 6.49 11.16
N TRP A 49 -6.57 6.67 12.03
CA TRP A 49 -5.70 7.84 12.00
C TRP A 49 -4.25 7.43 11.77
N ARG A 50 -3.49 8.32 11.13
CA ARG A 50 -2.05 8.14 10.95
C ARG A 50 -1.35 8.26 12.30
N ILE A 51 -0.50 7.28 12.62
CA ILE A 51 0.37 7.32 13.80
C ILE A 51 1.81 7.60 13.38
N HIS A 52 2.64 7.98 14.34
CA HIS A 52 4.07 8.18 14.09
C HIS A 52 4.73 6.85 13.71
N SER A 53 5.59 6.88 12.70
CA SER A 53 6.52 5.82 12.35
C SER A 53 7.88 6.44 12.07
N SER A 54 8.95 5.81 12.58
CA SER A 54 10.30 6.27 12.31
C SER A 54 10.68 5.93 10.86
N ASN A 55 11.46 6.82 10.26
CA ASN A 55 12.14 6.48 9.01
C ASN A 55 13.32 5.56 9.33
N VAL A 56 13.59 4.60 8.46
CA VAL A 56 14.85 3.87 8.52
C VAL A 56 15.91 4.74 7.86
N GLU A 57 16.50 5.66 8.63
CA GLU A 57 17.45 6.67 8.10
C GLU A 57 18.67 6.05 7.41
N SER A 58 18.99 4.79 7.71
CA SER A 58 20.13 4.04 7.18
C SER A 58 19.84 3.21 5.93
N THR A 59 18.58 3.08 5.49
CA THR A 59 18.24 2.26 4.30
C THR A 59 17.78 3.15 3.15
N ASP A 60 18.69 3.37 2.20
CA ASP A 60 18.41 4.11 0.97
C ASP A 60 17.07 3.66 0.36
N ASN A 61 16.17 4.64 0.20
CA ASN A 61 14.90 4.51 -0.51
C ASN A 61 13.83 3.57 0.10
N ILE A 62 13.90 3.26 1.39
CA ILE A 62 12.73 2.72 2.12
C ILE A 62 11.86 3.88 2.63
N ARG A 63 10.55 3.79 2.37
CA ARG A 63 9.54 4.73 2.89
C ARG A 63 8.44 3.95 3.58
N ASN A 64 7.87 4.52 4.64
CA ASN A 64 6.76 3.88 5.34
C ASN A 64 5.74 4.90 5.84
N VAL A 65 4.56 4.41 6.17
CA VAL A 65 3.53 5.15 6.91
C VAL A 65 2.72 4.16 7.74
N ALA A 66 2.41 4.53 8.98
CA ALA A 66 1.62 3.72 9.90
C ALA A 66 0.27 4.35 10.26
N PHE A 67 -0.71 3.50 10.52
CA PHE A 67 -2.08 3.84 10.90
C PHE A 67 -2.54 2.98 12.08
N LEU A 68 -3.42 3.54 12.91
CA LEU A 68 -4.18 2.81 13.92
C LEU A 68 -5.65 2.79 13.48
N ASN A 69 -6.19 1.59 13.29
CA ASN A 69 -7.60 1.38 12.98
C ASN A 69 -8.46 1.52 14.25
N PRO A 70 -9.78 1.80 14.11
CA PRO A 70 -10.70 1.89 15.25
C PRO A 70 -10.85 0.58 16.04
N ASP A 71 -10.59 -0.57 15.42
CA ASP A 71 -10.59 -1.89 16.07
C ASP A 71 -9.33 -2.13 16.95
N GLY A 72 -8.40 -1.17 16.99
CA GLY A 72 -7.13 -1.26 17.70
C GLY A 72 -5.99 -1.91 16.90
N SER A 73 -6.27 -2.45 15.71
CA SER A 73 -5.23 -3.00 14.84
C SER A 73 -4.35 -1.89 14.26
N LYS A 74 -3.06 -2.18 14.11
CA LYS A 74 -2.10 -1.29 13.46
C LYS A 74 -1.82 -1.77 12.05
N VAL A 75 -1.59 -0.82 11.16
CA VAL A 75 -1.27 -1.07 9.76
C VAL A 75 -0.06 -0.26 9.39
N MET A 76 0.92 -0.88 8.73
CA MET A 76 2.05 -0.17 8.12
C MET A 76 2.13 -0.52 6.65
N VAL A 77 2.20 0.51 5.81
CA VAL A 77 2.51 0.39 4.39
C VAL A 77 3.98 0.75 4.20
N VAL A 78 4.75 -0.14 3.59
CA VAL A 78 6.18 0.03 3.35
C VAL A 78 6.47 -0.05 1.86
N LEU A 79 7.19 0.93 1.35
CA LEU A 79 7.67 1.02 -0.02
C LEU A 79 9.19 0.79 -0.03
N ASN A 80 9.62 -0.22 -0.76
CA ASN A 80 11.01 -0.36 -1.20
C ASN A 80 11.16 0.27 -2.58
N ASN A 81 11.62 1.52 -2.63
CA ASN A 81 11.91 2.22 -3.87
C ASN A 81 13.36 2.04 -4.35
N SER A 82 14.13 1.16 -3.70
CA SER A 82 15.48 0.82 -4.15
C SER A 82 15.44 -0.24 -5.27
N ASP A 83 16.55 -0.34 -6.00
CA ASP A 83 16.78 -1.35 -7.04
C ASP A 83 17.29 -2.68 -6.46
N MET A 84 17.30 -2.83 -5.14
CA MET A 84 17.75 -4.04 -4.45
C MET A 84 16.69 -4.52 -3.46
N GLU A 85 16.77 -5.81 -3.17
CA GLU A 85 16.03 -6.38 -2.04
C GLU A 85 16.50 -5.78 -0.71
N ARG A 86 15.57 -5.59 0.22
CA ARG A 86 15.83 -5.05 1.56
C ARG A 86 15.18 -5.91 2.62
N VAL A 87 15.96 -6.28 3.63
CA VAL A 87 15.43 -6.84 4.88
C VAL A 87 15.00 -5.66 5.75
N ILE A 88 13.77 -5.72 6.27
CA ILE A 88 13.24 -4.74 7.21
C ILE A 88 12.75 -5.43 8.46
N GLU A 89 12.73 -4.68 9.55
CA GLU A 89 12.08 -5.06 10.80
C GLU A 89 11.13 -3.93 11.21
N ILE A 90 9.88 -4.29 11.45
CA ILE A 90 8.89 -3.39 12.04
C ILE A 90 8.89 -3.68 13.53
N GLN A 91 9.28 -2.68 14.32
CA GLN A 91 9.32 -2.77 15.77
C GLN A 91 8.18 -1.95 16.38
N ASP A 92 7.37 -2.60 17.22
CA ASP A 92 6.27 -1.99 17.93
C ASP A 92 6.24 -2.52 19.37
N GLN A 93 6.85 -1.75 20.29
CA GLN A 93 7.05 -2.15 21.68
C GLN A 93 7.77 -3.50 21.79
N THR A 94 7.04 -4.57 22.15
CA THR A 94 7.56 -5.94 22.30
C THR A 94 7.41 -6.77 21.04
N GLU A 95 6.64 -6.31 20.05
CA GLU A 95 6.43 -7.02 18.80
C GLU A 95 7.47 -6.61 17.76
N VAL A 96 8.00 -7.62 17.06
CA VAL A 96 8.95 -7.45 15.96
C VAL A 96 8.48 -8.29 14.78
N ILE A 97 8.29 -7.64 13.64
CA ILE A 97 7.89 -8.28 12.39
C ILE A 97 9.05 -8.11 11.40
N GLY A 98 9.77 -9.20 11.12
CA GLY A 98 10.80 -9.25 10.09
C GLY A 98 10.22 -9.56 8.73
N SER A 99 10.69 -8.88 7.68
CA SER A 99 10.27 -9.15 6.31
C SER A 99 11.37 -8.84 5.30
N ILE A 100 11.36 -9.58 4.20
CA ILE A 100 12.19 -9.32 3.03
C ILE A 100 11.31 -8.63 1.98
N LEU A 101 11.69 -7.42 1.55
CA LEU A 101 11.01 -6.66 0.50
C LEU A 101 11.83 -6.71 -0.79
N PRO A 102 11.29 -7.27 -1.88
CA PRO A 102 11.92 -7.21 -3.20
C PRO A 102 12.19 -5.76 -3.64
N ALA A 103 13.12 -5.60 -4.58
CA ALA A 103 13.33 -4.31 -5.25
C ALA A 103 12.03 -3.77 -5.85
N ARG A 104 11.84 -2.44 -5.82
CA ARG A 104 10.68 -1.76 -6.43
C ARG A 104 9.30 -2.33 -6.01
N SER A 105 9.15 -2.66 -4.74
CA SER A 105 7.94 -3.30 -4.20
C SER A 105 7.25 -2.47 -3.12
N THR A 106 5.96 -2.75 -2.90
CA THR A 106 5.18 -2.23 -1.76
C THR A 106 4.60 -3.40 -1.00
N ALA A 107 4.61 -3.33 0.32
CA ALA A 107 4.02 -4.33 1.22
C ALA A 107 3.17 -3.64 2.28
N THR A 108 2.10 -4.31 2.71
CA THR A 108 1.24 -3.85 3.80
C THR A 108 1.20 -4.91 4.89
N TYR A 109 1.46 -4.47 6.12
CA TYR A 109 1.45 -5.31 7.32
C TYR A 109 0.31 -4.82 8.22
N LYS A 110 -0.53 -5.75 8.68
CA LYS A 110 -1.59 -5.47 9.66
C LYS A 110 -1.39 -6.42 10.85
N TRP A 111 -1.38 -5.87 12.06
CA TRP A 111 -1.21 -6.65 13.30
C TRP A 111 -2.05 -6.06 14.43
N ASN A 112 -2.24 -6.83 15.50
CA ASN A 112 -2.97 -6.43 16.70
C ASN A 112 -1.99 -6.44 17.87
N ASN A 113 -2.05 -5.44 18.75
CA ASN A 113 -1.41 -5.54 20.05
C ASN A 113 -2.24 -6.49 20.93
N ASN A 114 -1.66 -7.62 21.34
CA ASN A 114 -2.21 -8.42 22.44
C ASN A 114 -1.94 -7.75 23.80
#